data_AF-A0A839S6E2-F1
#
_entry.id   AF-A0A839S6E2-F1
#
_cell.length_a   1.000
_cell.length_b   1.000
_cell.length_c   1.000
_cell.angle_alpha   90.00
_cell.angle_beta   90.00
_cell.angle_gamma   90.00
#
_symmetry.space_group_name_H-M   'P 1'
#
loop_
_entity.id
_entity.type
_entity.pdbx_description
1 polymer ?
#
loop_
_entity_poly.entity_id
_entity_poly.type
_entity_poly.pdbx_seq_one_letter_code
_entity_poly.pdbx_strand_id
1 'polypeptide(L)'
;MTSLWLRDHRPEPASAPRPGEKYDHVVVGAGLTGLVTALLLARAGGSTAVLEARHPGAVATGNTTGKLSLLQGTRASGIAARHGRETLRAYVDANREGQSWLLRYCEYHGVHVDRESAVTIATERGDAGAVDAEFRACRAAGLPVRKAAPTELPFRTADAVELPDQAQLDPILLLSTLISDLREHGGELYAGTRVRDVRPRTTLGSRGPLRVRLDDDVTLEADSVVLATGTPLLDRGGFFGRLRARRSYSVAFDISEPVPRSMYLRAGDPTVSLRYAWRDRQRALLVGGFGHDVGRTGSEQDHVDALIDWATTHFPSAVPREQWSAQDYDSIDRLPYVGQLLPGDDRILLATGFAKWGLTNGTAAALAMAGRLLGGHQPWAHPLRTWRPSELTSLPSAASLNAAVSYRMASGWTRLAVRNLRRTDAKPYPVHPVCTHLGGVLEWNDAESSWDCPLHGSRFAADGRVLEGPATRPLHTTRSPEAVPHSGRSG
;
A
#
# COMPACT_ATOMS: atom_id res chain seq x y z
N MET A 1 -9.19 3.73 14.87
CA MET A 1 -8.23 4.65 14.23
C MET A 1 -8.76 5.05 12.85
N THR A 2 -8.83 6.35 12.56
CA THR A 2 -9.32 6.89 11.28
C THR A 2 -8.38 7.99 10.82
N SER A 3 -7.96 7.95 9.56
CA SER A 3 -7.07 8.97 8.99
C SER A 3 -7.76 10.33 8.88
N LEU A 4 -6.98 11.41 8.97
CA LEU A 4 -7.48 12.78 8.81
C LEU A 4 -8.26 12.97 7.50
N TRP A 5 -7.82 12.30 6.42
CA TRP A 5 -8.43 12.39 5.09
C TRP A 5 -9.79 11.69 4.99
N LEU A 6 -10.01 10.70 5.85
CA LEU A 6 -11.20 9.86 5.85
C LEU A 6 -12.22 10.29 6.92
N ARG A 7 -11.92 11.33 7.71
CA ARG A 7 -12.78 11.84 8.79
C ARG A 7 -14.19 12.17 8.31
N ASP A 8 -14.26 12.91 7.22
CA ASP A 8 -15.51 13.42 6.64
C ASP A 8 -15.94 12.62 5.40
N HIS A 9 -15.24 11.52 5.09
CA HIS A 9 -15.54 10.68 3.95
C HIS A 9 -16.86 9.93 4.16
N ARG A 10 -17.81 10.17 3.27
CA ARG A 10 -19.07 9.43 3.22
C ARG A 10 -18.94 8.34 2.17
N PRO A 11 -19.12 7.06 2.55
CA PRO A 11 -19.14 5.97 1.58
C PRO A 11 -20.23 6.25 0.53
N GLU A 12 -19.89 6.04 -0.73
CA GLU A 12 -20.91 6.04 -1.78
C GLU A 12 -21.88 4.86 -1.57
N PRO A 13 -23.14 4.98 -2.02
CA PRO A 13 -24.07 3.86 -2.01
C PRO A 13 -23.48 2.65 -2.73
N ALA A 14 -23.64 1.46 -2.13
CA ALA A 14 -23.15 0.23 -2.74
C ALA A 14 -23.89 -0.05 -4.06
N SER A 15 -23.13 -0.28 -5.12
CA SER A 15 -23.57 -0.89 -6.37
C SER A 15 -22.95 -2.29 -6.46
N ALA A 16 -23.64 -3.23 -7.11
CA ALA A 16 -23.13 -4.57 -7.35
C ALA A 16 -23.18 -4.88 -8.85
N PRO A 17 -22.14 -5.52 -9.41
CA PRO A 17 -22.14 -5.91 -10.81
C PRO A 17 -23.13 -7.06 -11.03
N ARG A 18 -23.76 -7.12 -12.21
CA ARG A 18 -24.68 -8.23 -12.52
C ARG A 18 -23.90 -9.50 -12.88
N PRO A 19 -24.38 -10.70 -12.49
CA PRO A 19 -23.76 -11.95 -12.90
C PRO A 19 -23.61 -12.07 -14.42
N GLY A 20 -22.42 -12.43 -14.88
CA GLY A 20 -22.11 -12.64 -16.30
C GLY A 20 -21.82 -11.38 -17.10
N GLU A 21 -21.74 -10.20 -16.47
CA GLU A 21 -21.26 -8.98 -17.13
C GLU A 21 -19.84 -9.15 -17.68
N LYS A 22 -19.57 -8.42 -18.76
CA LYS A 22 -18.35 -8.51 -19.55
C LYS A 22 -17.70 -7.15 -19.68
N TYR A 23 -16.39 -7.12 -19.49
CA TYR A 23 -15.57 -5.92 -19.59
C TYR A 23 -14.33 -6.20 -20.44
N ASP A 24 -13.79 -5.21 -21.12
CA ASP A 24 -12.47 -5.35 -21.75
C ASP A 24 -11.39 -5.44 -20.65
N HIS A 25 -11.59 -4.64 -19.58
CA HIS A 25 -10.66 -4.51 -18.48
C HIS A 25 -11.37 -4.57 -17.12
N VAL A 26 -10.88 -5.43 -16.22
CA VAL A 26 -11.24 -5.38 -14.80
C VAL A 26 -10.02 -4.95 -13.99
N VAL A 27 -10.17 -3.91 -13.17
CA VAL A 27 -9.14 -3.45 -12.24
C VAL A 27 -9.57 -3.79 -10.82
N VAL A 28 -8.76 -4.56 -10.10
CA VAL A 28 -9.03 -4.97 -8.73
C VAL A 28 -8.29 -4.06 -7.75
N GLY A 29 -9.05 -3.31 -6.95
CA GLY A 29 -8.58 -2.32 -5.97
C GLY A 29 -8.80 -0.88 -6.44
N ALA A 30 -9.55 -0.10 -5.65
CA ALA A 30 -9.79 1.34 -5.90
C ALA A 30 -8.89 2.24 -5.04
N GLY A 31 -7.61 1.87 -4.94
CA GLY A 31 -6.55 2.80 -4.54
C GLY A 31 -6.08 3.62 -5.74
N LEU A 32 -5.10 4.50 -5.52
CA LEU A 32 -4.58 5.39 -6.57
C LEU A 32 -4.14 4.62 -7.83
N THR A 33 -3.32 3.59 -7.67
CA THR A 33 -2.80 2.79 -8.80
C THR A 33 -3.93 2.21 -9.65
N GLY A 34 -4.97 1.67 -9.00
CA GLY A 34 -6.10 1.06 -9.69
C GLY A 34 -6.95 2.11 -10.40
N LEU A 35 -7.29 3.20 -9.74
CA LEU A 35 -8.13 4.27 -10.32
C LEU A 35 -7.45 4.97 -11.49
N VAL A 36 -6.14 5.27 -11.40
CA VAL A 36 -5.38 5.81 -12.55
C VAL A 36 -5.34 4.79 -13.70
N THR A 37 -5.12 3.50 -13.42
CA THR A 37 -5.11 2.47 -14.46
C THR A 37 -6.46 2.38 -15.16
N ALA A 38 -7.54 2.31 -14.39
CA ALA A 38 -8.89 2.21 -14.91
C ALA A 38 -9.28 3.43 -15.75
N LEU A 39 -8.96 4.63 -15.28
CA LEU A 39 -9.24 5.86 -16.00
C LEU A 39 -8.54 5.90 -17.37
N LEU A 40 -7.27 5.49 -17.42
CA LEU A 40 -6.51 5.48 -18.69
C LEU A 40 -7.11 4.49 -19.70
N LEU A 41 -7.60 3.34 -19.22
CA LEU A 41 -8.25 2.33 -20.06
C LEU A 41 -9.64 2.79 -20.55
N ALA A 42 -10.43 3.41 -19.67
CA ALA A 42 -11.72 3.98 -20.01
C ALA A 42 -11.58 5.15 -21.01
N ARG A 43 -10.61 6.06 -20.81
CA ARG A 43 -10.29 7.14 -21.76
C ARG A 43 -9.86 6.63 -23.14
N ALA A 44 -9.31 5.43 -23.22
CA ALA A 44 -8.98 4.77 -24.48
C ALA A 44 -10.20 4.08 -25.15
N GLY A 45 -11.39 4.18 -24.54
CA GLY A 45 -12.64 3.61 -25.05
C GLY A 45 -12.92 2.18 -24.60
N GLY A 46 -12.10 1.60 -23.72
CA GLY A 46 -12.29 0.23 -23.21
C GLY A 46 -13.35 0.16 -22.12
N SER A 47 -14.27 -0.80 -22.22
CA SER A 47 -15.23 -1.12 -21.16
C SER A 47 -14.49 -1.57 -19.90
N THR A 48 -14.57 -0.77 -18.83
CA THR A 48 -13.68 -0.92 -17.66
C THR A 48 -14.48 -0.93 -16.36
N ALA A 49 -14.28 -1.98 -15.54
CA ALA A 49 -14.83 -2.06 -14.18
C ALA A 49 -13.73 -2.04 -13.11
N VAL A 50 -13.94 -1.27 -12.06
CA VAL A 50 -13.12 -1.24 -10.84
C VAL A 50 -13.85 -1.98 -9.73
N LEU A 51 -13.23 -3.01 -9.15
CA LEU A 51 -13.78 -3.82 -8.06
C LEU A 51 -13.01 -3.53 -6.77
N GLU A 52 -13.67 -2.94 -5.78
CA GLU A 52 -13.09 -2.59 -4.49
C GLU A 52 -13.81 -3.32 -3.36
N ALA A 53 -13.07 -4.08 -2.57
CA ALA A 53 -13.63 -4.89 -1.49
C ALA A 53 -14.23 -4.08 -0.33
N ARG A 54 -13.82 -2.83 -0.17
CA ARG A 54 -14.28 -1.91 0.88
C ARG A 54 -14.85 -0.64 0.24
N HIS A 55 -14.23 0.50 0.46
CA HIS A 55 -14.54 1.75 -0.21
C HIS A 55 -13.26 2.27 -0.90
N PRO A 56 -13.36 3.15 -1.90
CA PRO A 56 -12.19 3.74 -2.53
C PRO A 56 -11.25 4.36 -1.50
N GLY A 57 -9.95 4.08 -1.63
CA GLY A 57 -8.93 4.56 -0.71
C GLY A 57 -8.88 3.90 0.68
N ALA A 58 -9.65 2.84 0.98
CA ALA A 58 -9.78 2.27 2.32
C ALA A 58 -8.49 1.78 3.02
N VAL A 59 -7.41 1.57 2.25
CA VAL A 59 -6.11 1.06 2.74
C VAL A 59 -5.02 2.11 2.57
N ALA A 60 -3.85 1.75 2.02
CA ALA A 60 -2.67 2.61 1.90
C ALA A 60 -2.94 4.03 1.32
N THR A 61 -3.80 4.19 0.31
CA THR A 61 -4.03 5.51 -0.30
C THR A 61 -4.75 6.47 0.63
N GLY A 62 -5.86 6.09 1.27
CA GLY A 62 -6.57 6.96 2.22
C GLY A 62 -5.90 7.05 3.59
N ASN A 63 -4.86 6.25 3.85
CA ASN A 63 -4.07 6.28 5.07
C ASN A 63 -2.63 6.79 4.84
N THR A 64 -2.30 7.21 3.62
CA THR A 64 -1.02 7.87 3.36
C THR A 64 -0.96 9.21 4.10
N THR A 65 0.20 9.82 4.15
CA THR A 65 0.36 11.16 4.68
C THR A 65 0.24 12.22 3.55
N GLY A 66 0.12 11.82 2.27
CA GLY A 66 -0.11 12.72 1.13
C GLY A 66 1.12 13.25 0.37
N LYS A 67 2.32 12.67 0.54
CA LYS A 67 3.59 13.19 -0.02
C LYS A 67 3.87 12.64 -1.41
N LEU A 68 3.97 13.52 -2.40
CA LEU A 68 4.31 13.24 -3.79
C LEU A 68 5.72 13.78 -4.10
N SER A 69 6.74 12.92 -3.95
CA SER A 69 8.15 13.32 -3.99
C SER A 69 9.04 12.32 -4.72
N LEU A 70 10.07 12.84 -5.42
CA LEU A 70 11.16 12.04 -5.99
C LEU A 70 12.33 11.82 -5.01
N LEU A 71 12.43 12.64 -3.95
CA LEU A 71 13.33 12.37 -2.82
C LEU A 71 12.59 11.49 -1.81
N GLN A 72 13.08 10.27 -1.65
CA GLN A 72 12.34 9.15 -1.06
C GLN A 72 13.05 8.54 0.16
N GLY A 73 13.69 9.38 0.98
CA GLY A 73 14.51 8.91 2.10
C GLY A 73 15.88 8.48 1.59
N THR A 74 16.25 7.22 1.83
CA THR A 74 17.54 6.63 1.38
C THR A 74 17.36 5.61 0.25
N ARG A 75 16.32 5.81 -0.56
CA ARG A 75 15.89 4.85 -1.58
C ARG A 75 16.78 4.89 -2.82
N ALA A 76 17.18 6.08 -3.29
CA ALA A 76 18.00 6.19 -4.49
C ALA A 76 19.37 5.54 -4.28
N SER A 77 20.02 5.81 -3.16
CA SER A 77 21.30 5.19 -2.77
C SER A 77 21.18 3.68 -2.60
N GLY A 78 20.11 3.20 -1.95
CA GLY A 78 19.85 1.77 -1.79
C GLY A 78 19.62 1.04 -3.12
N ILE A 79 18.94 1.66 -4.09
CA ILE A 79 18.77 1.10 -5.45
C ILE A 79 20.09 1.14 -6.21
N ALA A 80 20.84 2.25 -6.17
CA ALA A 80 22.12 2.38 -6.85
C ALA A 80 23.13 1.31 -6.39
N ALA A 81 23.20 1.08 -5.08
CA ALA A 81 24.11 0.10 -4.49
C ALA A 81 23.78 -1.34 -4.92
N ARG A 82 22.50 -1.65 -5.14
CA ARG A 82 22.05 -3.01 -5.49
C ARG A 82 22.00 -3.29 -6.99
N HIS A 83 21.58 -2.31 -7.78
CA HIS A 83 21.24 -2.50 -9.20
C HIS A 83 22.02 -1.60 -10.16
N GLY A 84 22.90 -0.76 -9.63
CA GLY A 84 23.68 0.18 -10.43
C GLY A 84 22.91 1.42 -10.88
N ARG A 85 23.62 2.31 -11.58
CA ARG A 85 23.17 3.65 -11.93
C ARG A 85 22.10 3.69 -13.02
N GLU A 86 22.16 2.75 -13.96
CA GLU A 86 21.19 2.67 -15.06
C GLU A 86 19.79 2.35 -14.53
N THR A 87 19.68 1.31 -13.70
CA THR A 87 18.43 0.94 -13.02
C THR A 87 17.90 2.07 -12.14
N LEU A 88 18.80 2.77 -11.42
CA LEU A 88 18.40 3.94 -10.65
C LEU A 88 17.81 5.05 -11.53
N ARG A 89 18.40 5.35 -12.70
CA ARG A 89 17.87 6.36 -13.62
C ARG A 89 16.47 5.98 -14.10
N ALA A 90 16.29 4.74 -14.54
CA ALA A 90 14.97 4.25 -14.94
C ALA A 90 13.93 4.34 -13.80
N TYR A 91 14.33 4.04 -12.57
CA TYR A 91 13.47 4.21 -11.40
C TYR A 91 13.08 5.68 -11.17
N VAL A 92 14.04 6.60 -11.26
CA VAL A 92 13.79 8.04 -11.11
C VAL A 92 12.92 8.57 -12.25
N ASP A 93 13.18 8.17 -13.49
CA ASP A 93 12.39 8.57 -14.66
C ASP A 93 10.94 8.08 -14.54
N ALA A 94 10.73 6.83 -14.10
CA ALA A 94 9.40 6.30 -13.82
C ALA A 94 8.65 7.16 -12.78
N ASN A 95 9.31 7.47 -11.66
CA ASN A 95 8.70 8.27 -10.59
C ASN A 95 8.45 9.72 -11.05
N ARG A 96 9.33 10.30 -11.88
CA ARG A 96 9.15 11.63 -12.49
C ARG A 96 7.94 11.66 -13.42
N GLU A 97 7.76 10.64 -14.25
CA GLU A 97 6.58 10.52 -15.12
C GLU A 97 5.29 10.38 -14.29
N GLY A 98 5.30 9.51 -13.27
CA GLY A 98 4.17 9.35 -12.35
C GLY A 98 3.81 10.64 -11.61
N GLN A 99 4.80 11.35 -11.06
CA GLN A 99 4.60 12.66 -10.42
C GLN A 99 4.05 13.68 -11.41
N SER A 100 4.65 13.79 -12.59
CA SER A 100 4.27 14.79 -13.59
C SER A 100 2.87 14.56 -14.13
N TRP A 101 2.48 13.30 -14.35
CA TRP A 101 1.12 12.94 -14.74
C TRP A 101 0.11 13.39 -13.69
N LEU A 102 0.36 13.09 -12.41
CA LEU A 102 -0.52 13.50 -11.32
C LEU A 102 -0.63 15.02 -11.17
N LEU A 103 0.49 15.74 -11.24
CA LEU A 103 0.47 17.20 -11.11
C LEU A 103 -0.33 17.86 -12.24
N ARG A 104 -0.14 17.40 -13.49
CA ARG A 104 -0.95 17.87 -14.63
C ARG A 104 -2.42 17.51 -14.48
N TYR A 105 -2.72 16.30 -13.99
CA TYR A 105 -4.09 15.88 -13.72
C TYR A 105 -4.75 16.78 -12.68
N CYS A 106 -4.07 17.03 -11.55
CA CYS A 106 -4.58 17.90 -10.52
C CYS A 106 -4.79 19.33 -11.01
N GLU A 107 -3.85 19.87 -11.78
CA GLU A 107 -3.96 21.21 -12.39
C GLU A 107 -5.19 21.30 -13.30
N TYR A 108 -5.36 20.33 -14.22
CA TYR A 108 -6.47 20.32 -15.17
C TYR A 108 -7.84 20.20 -14.49
N HIS A 109 -7.96 19.39 -13.43
CA HIS A 109 -9.21 19.17 -12.72
C HIS A 109 -9.39 20.07 -11.48
N GLY A 110 -8.48 21.02 -11.23
CA GLY A 110 -8.56 21.93 -10.08
C GLY A 110 -8.41 21.26 -8.71
N VAL A 111 -7.72 20.11 -8.63
CA VAL A 111 -7.40 19.46 -7.35
C VAL A 111 -6.25 20.22 -6.69
N HIS A 112 -6.46 20.72 -5.46
CA HIS A 112 -5.46 21.50 -4.74
C HIS A 112 -4.19 20.69 -4.47
N VAL A 113 -3.03 21.28 -4.76
CA VAL A 113 -1.70 20.73 -4.49
C VAL A 113 -0.85 21.82 -3.84
N ASP A 114 -0.24 21.50 -2.71
CA ASP A 114 0.78 22.37 -2.12
C ASP A 114 2.16 22.02 -2.67
N ARG A 115 2.95 23.04 -3.02
CA ARG A 115 4.32 22.91 -3.52
C ARG A 115 5.31 23.29 -2.42
N GLU A 116 6.13 22.32 -2.01
CA GLU A 116 7.07 22.46 -0.90
C GLU A 116 8.33 21.64 -1.17
N SER A 117 9.41 21.90 -0.43
CA SER A 117 10.63 21.08 -0.50
C SER A 117 10.44 19.72 0.17
N ALA A 118 11.02 18.67 -0.40
CA ALA A 118 11.25 17.41 0.31
C ALA A 118 12.67 17.41 0.87
N VAL A 119 12.83 16.99 2.13
CA VAL A 119 14.13 16.97 2.79
C VAL A 119 14.37 15.64 3.47
N THR A 120 15.52 15.03 3.24
CA THR A 120 16.01 13.87 4.00
C THR A 120 17.09 14.34 4.97
N ILE A 121 16.88 14.07 6.26
CA ILE A 121 17.71 14.60 7.35
C ILE A 121 18.39 13.48 8.12
N ALA A 122 19.59 13.78 8.64
CA ALA A 122 20.24 13.05 9.71
C ALA A 122 20.14 13.90 10.98
N THR A 123 19.56 13.36 12.05
CA THR A 123 19.55 14.02 13.37
C THR A 123 20.84 13.72 14.14
N GLU A 124 21.42 12.54 13.91
CA GLU A 124 22.64 12.08 14.55
C GLU A 124 23.80 12.02 13.54
N ARG A 125 25.04 12.16 14.02
CA ARG A 125 26.23 12.10 13.16
C ARG A 125 26.40 10.75 12.46
N GLY A 126 25.93 9.67 13.08
CA GLY A 126 25.98 8.31 12.51
C GLY A 126 25.19 8.18 11.21
N ASP A 127 24.11 8.95 11.05
CA ASP A 127 23.22 8.89 9.88
C ASP A 127 23.69 9.79 8.72
N ALA A 128 24.67 10.68 8.95
CA ALA A 128 25.12 11.65 7.94
C ALA A 128 25.67 10.97 6.68
N GLY A 129 26.35 9.82 6.83
CA GLY A 129 26.84 9.04 5.69
C GLY A 129 25.72 8.54 4.77
N ALA A 130 24.56 8.19 5.31
CA ALA A 130 23.40 7.76 4.53
C ALA A 130 22.78 8.93 3.74
N VAL A 131 22.69 10.11 4.35
CA VAL A 131 22.23 11.35 3.68
C VAL A 131 23.17 11.75 2.55
N ASP A 132 24.48 11.64 2.76
CA ASP A 132 25.46 11.94 1.72
C ASP A 132 25.45 10.94 0.56
N ALA A 133 25.31 9.65 0.86
CA ALA A 133 25.12 8.62 -0.16
C ALA A 133 23.85 8.88 -1.00
N GLU A 134 22.75 9.29 -0.36
CA GLU A 134 21.52 9.66 -1.06
C GLU A 134 21.73 10.87 -1.96
N PHE A 135 22.37 11.94 -1.45
CA PHE A 135 22.69 13.13 -2.26
C PHE A 135 23.45 12.78 -3.54
N ARG A 136 24.50 11.95 -3.43
CA ARG A 136 25.30 11.51 -4.58
C ARG A 136 24.47 10.67 -5.56
N ALA A 137 23.65 9.74 -5.06
CA ALA A 137 22.80 8.88 -5.89
C ALA A 137 21.74 9.69 -6.65
N CYS A 138 21.04 10.61 -5.97
CA CYS A 138 20.06 11.50 -6.58
C CYS A 138 20.69 12.39 -7.67
N ARG A 139 21.86 13.00 -7.41
CA ARG A 139 22.60 13.78 -8.41
C ARG A 139 22.99 12.93 -9.62
N ALA A 140 23.47 11.71 -9.38
CA ALA A 140 23.86 10.77 -10.43
C ALA A 140 22.68 10.32 -11.32
N ALA A 141 21.46 10.38 -10.78
CA ALA A 141 20.20 10.10 -11.47
C ALA A 141 19.54 11.36 -12.07
N GLY A 142 20.19 12.53 -12.00
CA GLY A 142 19.70 13.76 -12.61
C GLY A 142 18.63 14.50 -11.79
N LEU A 143 18.52 14.24 -10.48
CA LEU A 143 17.68 15.06 -9.60
C LEU A 143 18.44 16.32 -9.15
N PRO A 144 17.79 17.51 -9.15
CA PRO A 144 18.41 18.78 -8.77
C PRO A 144 18.46 18.94 -7.23
N VAL A 145 18.98 17.93 -6.53
CA VAL A 145 19.13 17.98 -5.07
C VAL A 145 20.26 18.93 -4.65
N ARG A 146 20.11 19.53 -3.47
CA ARG A 146 21.11 20.39 -2.82
C ARG A 146 21.33 19.97 -1.38
N LYS A 147 22.51 20.24 -0.82
CA LYS A 147 22.71 20.16 0.63
C LYS A 147 21.89 21.26 1.30
N ALA A 148 21.34 20.97 2.47
CA ALA A 148 20.49 21.88 3.21
C ALA A 148 20.91 21.98 4.68
N ALA A 149 20.50 23.06 5.33
CA ALA A 149 20.59 23.25 6.76
C ALA A 149 19.20 23.71 7.26
N PRO A 150 18.28 22.78 7.52
CA PRO A 150 16.91 23.10 7.95
C PRO A 150 16.89 23.98 9.19
N THR A 151 16.16 25.09 9.14
CA THR A 151 16.04 26.05 10.26
C THR A 151 14.65 26.06 10.91
N GLU A 152 13.64 25.46 10.26
CA GLU A 152 12.26 25.41 10.78
C GLU A 152 12.01 24.27 11.77
N LEU A 153 12.99 23.37 11.97
CA LEU A 153 12.87 22.26 12.90
C LEU A 153 13.27 22.70 14.33
N PRO A 154 12.57 22.25 15.38
CA PRO A 154 12.89 22.59 16.77
C PRO A 154 14.11 21.84 17.32
N PHE A 155 14.86 21.14 16.47
CA PHE A 155 16.03 20.35 16.83
C PHE A 155 17.11 20.47 15.76
N ARG A 156 18.36 20.17 16.14
CA ARG A 156 19.51 20.24 15.24
C ARG A 156 19.54 19.04 14.30
N THR A 157 19.97 19.28 13.06
CA THR A 157 20.28 18.26 12.06
C THR A 157 21.78 18.21 11.81
N ALA A 158 22.36 17.00 11.74
CA ALA A 158 23.77 16.77 11.45
C ALA A 158 24.09 16.90 9.95
N ASP A 159 23.18 16.48 9.07
CA ASP A 159 23.26 16.65 7.61
C ASP A 159 21.84 16.65 7.02
N ALA A 160 21.67 17.24 5.83
CA ALA A 160 20.42 17.21 5.10
C ALA A 160 20.63 17.31 3.59
N VAL A 161 19.80 16.59 2.85
CA VAL A 161 19.63 16.74 1.40
C VAL A 161 18.21 17.19 1.10
N GLU A 162 18.07 18.19 0.25
CA GLU A 162 16.82 18.78 -0.15
C GLU A 162 16.60 18.61 -1.65
N LEU A 163 15.36 18.29 -2.01
CA LEU A 163 14.83 18.41 -3.35
C LEU A 163 13.71 19.47 -3.34
N PRO A 164 13.89 20.62 -4.01
CA PRO A 164 12.85 21.65 -4.07
C PRO A 164 11.67 21.22 -4.96
N ASP A 165 10.58 21.99 -4.89
CA ASP A 165 9.43 21.90 -5.80
C ASP A 165 8.82 20.49 -5.87
N GLN A 166 8.67 19.85 -4.71
CA GLN A 166 7.91 18.63 -4.54
C GLN A 166 6.47 18.98 -4.17
N ALA A 167 5.62 17.97 -4.01
CA ALA A 167 4.20 18.20 -3.81
C ALA A 167 3.64 17.40 -2.64
N GLN A 168 2.57 17.93 -2.07
CA GLN A 168 1.68 17.19 -1.19
C GLN A 168 0.23 17.53 -1.51
N LEU A 169 -0.68 16.60 -1.24
CA LEU A 169 -2.09 16.71 -1.62
C LEU A 169 -2.97 15.91 -0.66
N ASP A 170 -4.27 16.20 -0.72
CA ASP A 170 -5.30 15.34 -0.12
C ASP A 170 -5.55 14.13 -1.04
N PRO A 171 -5.22 12.90 -0.61
CA PRO A 171 -5.36 11.73 -1.44
C PRO A 171 -6.83 11.39 -1.73
N ILE A 172 -7.75 11.69 -0.82
CA ILE A 172 -9.17 11.36 -0.98
C ILE A 172 -9.84 12.31 -1.95
N LEU A 173 -9.51 13.60 -1.91
CA LEU A 173 -9.98 14.55 -2.92
C LEU A 173 -9.53 14.12 -4.33
N LEU A 174 -8.25 13.74 -4.48
CA LEU A 174 -7.74 13.21 -5.74
C LEU A 174 -8.50 11.95 -6.20
N LEU A 175 -8.75 11.00 -5.29
CA LEU A 175 -9.50 9.78 -5.65
C LEU A 175 -10.94 10.11 -6.07
N SER A 176 -11.63 11.01 -5.37
CA SER A 176 -12.98 11.43 -5.74
C SER A 176 -13.02 12.04 -7.14
N THR A 177 -12.06 12.89 -7.50
CA THR A 177 -11.95 13.45 -8.85
C THR A 177 -11.65 12.37 -9.89
N LEU A 178 -10.76 11.41 -9.61
CA LEU A 178 -10.48 10.28 -10.50
C LEU A 178 -11.71 9.39 -10.74
N ILE A 179 -12.53 9.17 -9.72
CA ILE A 179 -13.75 8.37 -9.83
C ILE A 179 -14.81 9.09 -10.69
N SER A 180 -14.98 10.40 -10.52
CA SER A 180 -15.89 11.19 -11.37
C SER A 180 -15.47 11.11 -12.83
N ASP A 181 -14.18 11.34 -13.10
CA ASP A 181 -13.62 11.32 -14.46
C ASP A 181 -13.67 9.92 -15.09
N LEU A 182 -13.46 8.86 -14.29
CA LEU A 182 -13.66 7.48 -14.74
C LEU A 182 -15.09 7.24 -15.23
N ARG A 183 -16.08 7.69 -14.46
CA ARG A 183 -17.52 7.54 -14.79
C ARG A 183 -17.91 8.35 -16.02
N GLU A 184 -17.36 9.55 -16.17
CA GLU A 184 -17.56 10.39 -17.36
C GLU A 184 -17.07 9.70 -18.64
N HIS A 185 -16.07 8.82 -18.52
CA HIS A 185 -15.54 8.00 -19.62
C HIS A 185 -16.17 6.59 -19.68
N GLY A 186 -17.32 6.38 -19.04
CA GLY A 186 -18.07 5.11 -19.08
C GLY A 186 -17.49 3.99 -18.23
N GLY A 187 -16.49 4.27 -17.40
CA GLY A 187 -15.96 3.31 -16.45
C GLY A 187 -16.88 3.12 -15.24
N GLU A 188 -16.91 1.90 -14.72
CA GLU A 188 -17.77 1.51 -13.60
C GLU A 188 -16.95 1.24 -12.35
N LEU A 189 -17.47 1.60 -11.17
CA LEU A 189 -16.83 1.31 -9.89
C LEU A 189 -17.82 0.64 -8.94
N TYR A 190 -17.39 -0.51 -8.41
CA TYR A 190 -18.14 -1.36 -7.50
C TYR A 190 -17.41 -1.47 -6.16
N ALA A 191 -17.84 -0.64 -5.20
CA ALA A 191 -17.39 -0.73 -3.80
C ALA A 191 -18.09 -1.89 -3.07
N GLY A 192 -17.52 -2.35 -1.96
CA GLY A 192 -18.00 -3.52 -1.21
C GLY A 192 -17.92 -4.84 -1.98
N THR A 193 -17.22 -4.88 -3.12
CA THR A 193 -17.16 -6.01 -4.04
C THR A 193 -15.77 -6.63 -4.02
N ARG A 194 -15.62 -7.74 -3.32
CA ARG A 194 -14.33 -8.42 -3.17
C ARG A 194 -14.14 -9.48 -4.25
N VAL A 195 -12.96 -9.46 -4.88
CA VAL A 195 -12.53 -10.52 -5.79
C VAL A 195 -11.90 -11.67 -5.00
N ARG A 196 -12.33 -12.89 -5.31
CA ARG A 196 -11.88 -14.14 -4.69
C ARG A 196 -10.89 -14.92 -5.54
N ASP A 197 -11.04 -14.85 -6.87
CA ASP A 197 -10.22 -15.60 -7.81
C ASP A 197 -10.32 -15.02 -9.22
N VAL A 198 -9.31 -15.29 -10.05
CA VAL A 198 -9.28 -14.96 -11.48
C VAL A 198 -8.69 -16.16 -12.21
N ARG A 199 -9.40 -16.72 -13.18
CA ARG A 199 -8.93 -17.87 -13.96
C ARG A 199 -9.23 -17.72 -15.44
N PRO A 200 -8.35 -18.19 -16.34
CA PRO A 200 -8.71 -18.30 -17.75
C PRO A 200 -9.90 -19.23 -17.93
N ARG A 201 -10.84 -18.87 -18.82
CA ARG A 201 -11.84 -19.81 -19.32
C ARG A 201 -11.19 -20.67 -20.40
N THR A 202 -10.95 -21.95 -20.12
CA THR A 202 -10.48 -22.90 -21.14
C THR A 202 -11.68 -23.42 -21.93
N THR A 203 -11.73 -23.09 -23.21
CA THR A 203 -12.64 -23.71 -24.19
C THR A 203 -11.80 -24.46 -25.22
N LEU A 204 -12.31 -25.56 -25.80
CA LEU A 204 -11.57 -26.45 -26.72
C LEU A 204 -10.65 -25.66 -27.68
N GLY A 205 -9.34 -25.71 -27.43
CA GLY A 205 -8.30 -25.15 -28.31
C GLY A 205 -8.06 -23.63 -28.28
N SER A 206 -8.83 -22.83 -27.54
CA SER A 206 -8.65 -21.37 -27.47
C SER A 206 -8.63 -20.83 -26.04
N ARG A 207 -7.80 -19.80 -25.82
CA ARG A 207 -7.79 -19.04 -24.56
C ARG A 207 -8.99 -18.07 -24.58
N GLY A 208 -10.08 -18.46 -23.92
CA GLY A 208 -11.24 -17.57 -23.70
C GLY A 208 -10.94 -16.45 -22.70
N PRO A 209 -11.94 -15.60 -22.41
CA PRO A 209 -11.80 -14.50 -21.46
C PRO A 209 -11.46 -15.01 -20.06
N LEU A 210 -10.91 -14.13 -19.23
CA LEU A 210 -10.71 -14.39 -17.82
C LEU A 210 -12.06 -14.37 -17.09
N ARG A 211 -12.28 -15.35 -16.23
CA ARG A 211 -13.39 -15.37 -15.28
C ARG A 211 -12.93 -14.76 -13.97
N VAL A 212 -13.57 -13.68 -13.55
CA VAL A 212 -13.35 -13.01 -12.26
C VAL A 212 -14.47 -13.46 -11.32
N ARG A 213 -14.11 -14.10 -10.20
CA ARG A 213 -15.09 -14.58 -9.20
C ARG A 213 -15.09 -13.65 -7.99
N LEU A 214 -16.27 -13.22 -7.59
CA LEU A 214 -16.51 -12.27 -6.51
C LEU A 214 -16.92 -12.98 -5.21
N ASP A 215 -17.25 -12.20 -4.18
CA ASP A 215 -18.07 -12.66 -3.06
C ASP A 215 -19.43 -13.16 -3.58
N ASP A 216 -20.04 -14.08 -2.84
CA ASP A 216 -21.32 -14.75 -3.19
C ASP A 216 -21.30 -15.57 -4.50
N ASP A 217 -20.10 -15.93 -4.97
CA ASP A 217 -19.84 -16.72 -6.18
C ASP A 217 -20.40 -16.11 -7.48
N VAL A 218 -20.73 -14.81 -7.47
CA VAL A 218 -20.98 -14.03 -8.69
C VAL A 218 -19.72 -14.05 -9.56
N THR A 219 -19.91 -14.16 -10.88
CA THR A 219 -18.80 -14.19 -11.83
C THR A 219 -18.96 -13.16 -12.93
N LEU A 220 -17.86 -12.52 -13.31
CA LEU A 220 -17.73 -11.60 -14.44
C LEU A 220 -16.74 -12.18 -15.46
N GLU A 221 -16.79 -11.71 -16.70
CA GLU A 221 -15.80 -12.02 -17.74
C GLU A 221 -14.98 -10.77 -18.09
N ALA A 222 -13.68 -10.93 -18.31
CA ALA A 222 -12.80 -9.85 -18.74
C ALA A 222 -11.70 -10.32 -19.69
N ASP A 223 -11.29 -9.50 -20.66
CA ASP A 223 -10.15 -9.81 -21.52
C ASP A 223 -8.82 -9.63 -20.80
N SER A 224 -8.76 -8.65 -19.89
CA SER A 224 -7.62 -8.42 -19.01
C SER A 224 -8.02 -8.04 -17.58
N VAL A 225 -7.14 -8.34 -16.63
CA VAL A 225 -7.29 -8.04 -15.22
C VAL A 225 -6.02 -7.38 -14.69
N VAL A 226 -6.16 -6.26 -13.97
CA VAL A 226 -5.08 -5.60 -13.25
C VAL A 226 -5.28 -5.77 -11.74
N LEU A 227 -4.29 -6.34 -11.06
CA LEU A 227 -4.27 -6.49 -9.60
C LEU A 227 -3.52 -5.31 -8.97
N ALA A 228 -4.27 -4.33 -8.47
CA ALA A 228 -3.77 -3.14 -7.77
C ALA A 228 -4.10 -3.21 -6.26
N THR A 229 -3.92 -4.39 -5.65
CA THR A 229 -4.43 -4.75 -4.32
C THR A 229 -3.42 -4.60 -3.19
N GLY A 230 -2.36 -3.80 -3.38
CA GLY A 230 -1.23 -3.68 -2.44
C GLY A 230 -0.29 -4.89 -2.52
N THR A 231 -0.80 -6.10 -2.34
CA THR A 231 -0.13 -7.38 -2.63
C THR A 231 -1.07 -8.28 -3.45
N PRO A 232 -0.56 -9.09 -4.39
CA PRO A 232 -1.41 -9.92 -5.25
C PRO A 232 -2.27 -10.90 -4.44
N LEU A 233 -3.58 -10.88 -4.65
CA LEU A 233 -4.53 -11.80 -3.99
C LEU A 233 -4.45 -13.24 -4.53
N LEU A 234 -3.84 -13.43 -5.71
CA LEU A 234 -3.69 -14.73 -6.34
C LEU A 234 -2.36 -15.35 -5.93
N ASP A 235 -2.42 -16.57 -5.39
CA ASP A 235 -1.25 -17.37 -4.98
C ASP A 235 -0.52 -18.00 -6.17
N ARG A 236 -0.15 -17.17 -7.14
CA ARG A 236 0.57 -17.52 -8.36
C ARG A 236 1.78 -16.60 -8.50
N GLY A 237 2.91 -17.14 -8.97
CA GLY A 237 4.13 -16.37 -9.16
C GLY A 237 4.93 -16.05 -7.89
N GLY A 238 4.55 -16.61 -6.73
CA GLY A 238 5.38 -16.62 -5.51
C GLY A 238 5.58 -15.25 -4.83
N PHE A 239 4.71 -14.27 -5.07
CA PHE A 239 4.86 -12.90 -4.52
C PHE A 239 4.86 -12.85 -2.99
N PHE A 240 4.17 -13.78 -2.33
CA PHE A 240 4.18 -13.90 -0.87
C PHE A 240 5.60 -14.09 -0.29
N GLY A 241 6.52 -14.71 -1.05
CA GLY A 241 7.93 -14.88 -0.67
C GLY A 241 8.87 -13.79 -1.18
N ARG A 242 8.34 -12.78 -1.87
CA ARG A 242 9.08 -11.68 -2.53
C ARG A 242 8.71 -10.29 -1.97
N LEU A 243 7.73 -10.24 -1.08
CA LEU A 243 7.20 -9.04 -0.47
C LEU A 243 7.24 -9.12 1.06
N ARG A 244 7.57 -8.01 1.70
CA ARG A 244 7.53 -7.85 3.15
C ARG A 244 6.48 -6.79 3.50
N ALA A 245 5.45 -7.20 4.23
CA ALA A 245 4.41 -6.28 4.70
C ALA A 245 4.91 -5.45 5.88
N ARG A 246 4.75 -4.12 5.79
CA ARG A 246 5.20 -3.14 6.77
C ARG A 246 4.02 -2.30 7.22
N ARG A 247 3.89 -2.11 8.52
CA ARG A 247 2.92 -1.18 9.13
C ARG A 247 3.67 0.05 9.65
N SER A 248 3.10 1.23 9.53
CA SER A 248 3.61 2.45 10.15
C SER A 248 2.46 3.38 10.56
N TYR A 249 2.74 4.24 11.52
CA TYR A 249 1.73 5.06 12.18
C TYR A 249 1.84 6.52 11.76
N SER A 250 0.74 7.24 11.92
CA SER A 250 0.66 8.68 11.65
C SER A 250 -0.31 9.32 12.62
N VAL A 251 0.05 10.51 13.09
CA VAL A 251 -0.74 11.31 14.00
C VAL A 251 -0.75 12.75 13.51
N ALA A 252 -1.94 13.33 13.45
CA ALA A 252 -2.12 14.76 13.25
C ALA A 252 -2.19 15.45 14.62
N PHE A 253 -1.48 16.56 14.77
CA PHE A 253 -1.40 17.35 15.98
C PHE A 253 -1.80 18.80 15.71
N ASP A 254 -2.54 19.37 16.66
CA ASP A 254 -2.58 20.82 16.80
C ASP A 254 -1.34 21.26 17.59
N ILE A 255 -0.69 22.33 17.13
CA ILE A 255 0.47 22.93 17.79
C ILE A 255 0.34 24.46 17.81
N SER A 256 0.95 25.11 18.80
CA SER A 256 1.12 26.56 18.88
C SER A 256 2.44 27.02 18.27
N GLU A 257 3.44 26.14 18.13
CA GLU A 257 4.66 26.44 17.38
C GLU A 257 4.36 26.56 15.86
N PRO A 258 5.21 27.27 15.09
CA PRO A 258 5.09 27.27 13.64
C PRO A 258 5.22 25.86 13.06
N VAL A 259 4.22 25.43 12.29
CA VAL A 259 4.27 24.13 11.60
C VAL A 259 5.32 24.17 10.48
N PRO A 260 6.29 23.23 10.45
CA PRO A 260 7.27 23.14 9.37
C PRO A 260 6.58 23.00 8.00
N ARG A 261 7.04 23.77 7.02
CA ARG A 261 6.53 23.75 5.64
C ARG A 261 7.10 22.61 4.83
N SER A 262 8.41 22.35 4.94
CA SER A 262 9.05 21.31 4.14
C SER A 262 8.65 19.92 4.64
N MET A 263 8.71 18.95 3.73
CA MET A 263 8.40 17.55 4.01
C MET A 263 9.66 16.77 4.42
N TYR A 264 9.91 16.69 5.72
CA TYR A 264 11.06 16.03 6.30
C TYR A 264 10.89 14.52 6.42
N LEU A 265 12.00 13.79 6.26
CA LEU A 265 12.12 12.37 6.54
C LEU A 265 13.50 12.06 7.12
N ARG A 266 13.54 11.48 8.33
CA ARG A 266 14.77 11.05 8.99
C ARG A 266 15.34 9.79 8.32
N ALA A 267 16.65 9.76 8.05
CA ALA A 267 17.36 8.65 7.40
C ALA A 267 17.74 7.47 8.33
N GLY A 268 17.56 7.63 9.65
CA GLY A 268 17.87 6.63 10.68
C GLY A 268 16.66 5.88 11.25
N ASP A 269 16.91 5.16 12.35
CA ASP A 269 15.91 4.41 13.12
C ASP A 269 15.72 5.03 14.52
N PRO A 270 14.48 5.32 14.95
CA PRO A 270 13.23 5.17 14.21
C PRO A 270 13.15 6.14 13.02
N THR A 271 12.60 5.66 11.91
CA THR A 271 12.22 6.54 10.81
C THR A 271 11.05 7.42 11.23
N VAL A 272 11.22 8.73 11.12
CA VAL A 272 10.19 9.73 11.43
C VAL A 272 10.08 10.72 10.26
N SER A 273 8.84 11.07 9.91
CA SER A 273 8.50 12.05 8.89
C SER A 273 7.69 13.18 9.51
N LEU A 274 7.95 14.40 9.05
CA LEU A 274 7.25 15.63 9.46
C LEU A 274 6.78 16.38 8.24
N ARG A 275 5.56 16.89 8.29
CA ARG A 275 5.05 17.92 7.38
C ARG A 275 3.77 18.51 7.95
N TYR A 276 3.15 19.43 7.24
CA TYR A 276 1.80 19.87 7.56
C TYR A 276 0.74 19.13 6.73
N ALA A 277 -0.49 19.14 7.22
CA ALA A 277 -1.70 18.87 6.46
C ALA A 277 -2.74 19.95 6.76
N TRP A 278 -3.65 20.21 5.82
CA TRP A 278 -4.76 21.14 6.05
C TRP A 278 -5.87 20.45 6.85
N ARG A 279 -6.29 21.08 7.94
CA ARG A 279 -7.41 20.66 8.81
C ARG A 279 -8.23 21.90 9.14
N ASP A 280 -9.50 21.92 8.75
CA ASP A 280 -10.43 23.03 9.02
C ASP A 280 -9.85 24.42 8.63
N ARG A 281 -9.16 24.47 7.46
CA ARG A 281 -8.43 25.64 6.92
C ARG A 281 -7.23 26.11 7.74
N GLN A 282 -6.80 25.34 8.74
CA GLN A 282 -5.57 25.55 9.50
C GLN A 282 -4.56 24.46 9.17
N ARG A 283 -3.28 24.70 9.47
CA ARG A 283 -2.24 23.67 9.32
C ARG A 283 -2.13 22.87 10.60
N ALA A 284 -2.31 21.56 10.49
CA ALA A 284 -1.95 20.61 11.54
C ALA A 284 -0.55 20.06 11.27
N LEU A 285 0.22 19.80 12.33
CA LEU A 285 1.47 19.04 12.22
C LEU A 285 1.13 17.57 12.00
N LEU A 286 1.67 17.00 10.93
CA LEU A 286 1.56 15.59 10.61
C LEU A 286 2.90 14.90 10.87
N VAL A 287 2.91 14.01 11.87
CA VAL A 287 4.07 13.17 12.18
C VAL A 287 3.74 11.73 11.83
N GLY A 288 4.62 11.03 11.12
CA GLY A 288 4.46 9.61 10.84
C GLY A 288 5.77 8.84 10.93
N GLY A 289 5.74 7.59 11.37
CA GLY A 289 6.96 6.86 11.66
C GLY A 289 6.74 5.52 12.36
N PHE A 290 7.75 5.09 13.12
CA PHE A 290 7.71 3.92 14.03
C PHE A 290 7.16 2.67 13.35
N GLY A 291 7.70 2.37 12.17
CA GLY A 291 7.22 1.28 11.34
C GLY A 291 7.85 -0.06 11.69
N HIS A 292 7.06 -1.12 11.62
CA HIS A 292 7.49 -2.50 11.90
C HIS A 292 6.92 -3.47 10.86
N ASP A 293 7.33 -4.73 10.96
CA ASP A 293 6.70 -5.80 10.18
C ASP A 293 5.34 -6.11 10.76
N VAL A 294 4.34 -6.28 9.89
CA VAL A 294 2.96 -6.59 10.28
C VAL A 294 2.92 -7.85 11.16
N GLY A 295 2.27 -7.79 12.32
CA GLY A 295 2.15 -8.90 13.27
C GLY A 295 3.49 -9.36 13.89
N ARG A 296 4.57 -8.58 13.80
CA ARG A 296 5.88 -8.94 14.39
C ARG A 296 6.36 -7.92 15.41
N THR A 297 5.47 -7.53 16.30
CA THR A 297 5.77 -6.69 17.45
C THR A 297 5.02 -7.17 18.70
N GLY A 298 5.38 -6.63 19.88
CA GLY A 298 4.74 -6.97 21.15
C GLY A 298 3.42 -6.25 21.37
N SER A 299 3.34 -4.99 20.94
CA SER A 299 2.16 -4.14 20.97
C SER A 299 2.27 -3.13 19.83
N GLU A 300 1.22 -2.97 19.05
CA GLU A 300 1.10 -1.92 18.04
C GLU A 300 0.83 -0.56 18.69
N GLN A 301 0.13 -0.55 19.84
CA GLN A 301 -0.11 0.66 20.63
C GLN A 301 1.20 1.27 21.14
N ASP A 302 2.18 0.47 21.56
CA ASP A 302 3.50 0.97 21.98
C ASP A 302 4.20 1.81 20.88
N HIS A 303 4.03 1.46 19.59
CA HIS A 303 4.60 2.26 18.49
C HIS A 303 3.86 3.59 18.29
N VAL A 304 2.55 3.60 18.54
CA VAL A 304 1.73 4.82 18.48
C VAL A 304 2.10 5.75 19.62
N ASP A 305 2.23 5.21 20.83
CA ASP A 305 2.63 5.95 22.02
C ASP A 305 4.05 6.50 21.85
N ALA A 306 5.00 5.69 21.36
CA ALA A 306 6.36 6.17 21.05
C ALA A 306 6.40 7.27 19.99
N LEU A 307 5.51 7.23 18.99
CA LEU A 307 5.37 8.29 17.98
C LEU A 307 4.83 9.59 18.61
N ILE A 308 3.85 9.49 19.50
CA ILE A 308 3.29 10.63 20.23
C ILE A 308 4.35 11.22 21.17
N ASP A 309 5.05 10.39 21.94
CA ASP A 309 6.11 10.80 22.85
C ASP A 309 7.25 11.51 22.11
N TRP A 310 7.65 10.99 20.94
CA TRP A 310 8.63 11.63 20.09
C TRP A 310 8.13 13.02 19.62
N ALA A 311 6.87 13.11 19.20
CA ALA A 311 6.29 14.37 18.74
C ALA A 311 6.19 15.41 19.85
N THR A 312 5.68 15.05 21.03
CA THR A 312 5.53 15.95 22.18
C THR A 312 6.87 16.35 22.80
N THR A 313 7.91 15.51 22.69
CA THR A 313 9.27 15.88 23.08
C THR A 313 9.84 17.01 22.22
N HIS A 314 9.57 17.00 20.91
CA HIS A 314 10.10 18.00 19.98
C HIS A 314 9.18 19.20 19.76
N PHE A 315 7.87 19.02 19.94
CA PHE A 315 6.83 20.05 19.87
C PHE A 315 6.03 20.01 21.17
N PRO A 316 6.48 20.66 22.25
CA PRO A 316 5.86 20.56 23.57
C PRO A 316 4.39 20.96 23.63
N SER A 317 3.90 21.78 22.69
CA SER A 317 2.48 22.14 22.61
C SER A 317 1.59 21.12 21.89
N ALA A 318 2.17 20.04 21.33
CA ALA A 318 1.46 19.12 20.45
C ALA A 318 0.32 18.37 21.14
N VAL A 319 -0.89 18.55 20.61
CA VAL A 319 -2.09 17.84 21.05
C VAL A 319 -2.55 16.88 19.94
N PRO A 320 -2.51 15.56 20.16
CA PRO A 320 -2.93 14.59 19.14
C PRO A 320 -4.43 14.69 18.85
N ARG A 321 -4.81 14.63 17.57
CA ARG A 321 -6.19 14.73 17.10
C ARG A 321 -6.67 13.46 16.41
N GLU A 322 -6.08 13.16 15.26
CA GLU A 322 -6.38 11.96 14.49
C GLU A 322 -5.16 11.03 14.50
N GLN A 323 -5.40 9.75 14.78
CA GLN A 323 -4.37 8.70 14.80
C GLN A 323 -4.78 7.59 13.83
N TRP A 324 -3.85 7.19 13.00
CA TRP A 324 -4.06 6.11 12.04
C TRP A 324 -2.76 5.42 11.69
N SER A 325 -2.90 4.36 10.89
CA SER A 325 -1.79 3.56 10.42
C SER A 325 -2.00 3.21 8.95
N ALA A 326 -0.89 2.99 8.27
CA ALA A 326 -0.87 2.52 6.89
C ALA A 326 -0.06 1.24 6.81
N GLN A 327 -0.50 0.34 5.95
CA GLN A 327 0.26 -0.83 5.56
C GLN A 327 0.75 -0.66 4.13
N ASP A 328 1.99 -1.06 3.89
CA ASP A 328 2.58 -1.11 2.56
C ASP A 328 3.53 -2.30 2.42
N TYR A 329 3.99 -2.58 1.20
CA TYR A 329 4.81 -3.74 0.90
C TYR A 329 6.16 -3.32 0.32
N ASP A 330 7.23 -3.85 0.91
CA ASP A 330 8.59 -3.74 0.40
C ASP A 330 8.93 -4.97 -0.46
N SER A 331 9.48 -4.76 -1.64
CA SER A 331 10.08 -5.86 -2.41
C SER A 331 11.46 -6.24 -1.86
N ILE A 332 11.80 -7.52 -2.01
CA ILE A 332 13.09 -8.08 -1.58
C ILE A 332 14.31 -7.44 -2.26
N ASP A 333 14.10 -6.80 -3.41
CA ASP A 333 15.14 -6.19 -4.24
C ASP A 333 15.06 -4.66 -4.29
N ARG A 334 14.17 -4.02 -3.51
CA ARG A 334 13.96 -2.57 -3.50
C ARG A 334 13.34 -1.97 -4.77
N LEU A 335 12.98 -2.75 -5.78
CA LEU A 335 12.24 -2.24 -6.95
C LEU A 335 10.81 -2.74 -6.94
N PRO A 336 9.81 -1.91 -7.31
CA PRO A 336 8.45 -2.39 -7.44
C PRO A 336 8.35 -3.49 -8.50
N TYR A 337 7.33 -4.34 -8.36
CA TYR A 337 6.97 -5.34 -9.36
C TYR A 337 5.80 -4.78 -10.16
N VAL A 338 6.00 -4.56 -11.46
CA VAL A 338 4.99 -3.99 -12.37
C VAL A 338 4.91 -4.83 -13.64
N GLY A 339 3.74 -5.38 -13.95
CA GLY A 339 3.50 -6.17 -15.16
C GLY A 339 2.93 -7.55 -14.88
N GLN A 340 3.30 -8.55 -15.67
CA GLN A 340 2.61 -9.85 -15.70
C GLN A 340 2.65 -10.59 -14.37
N LEU A 341 1.51 -11.17 -13.97
CA LEU A 341 1.43 -12.10 -12.84
C LEU A 341 2.21 -13.39 -13.10
N LEU A 342 2.17 -13.90 -14.33
CA LEU A 342 2.93 -15.08 -14.76
C LEU A 342 3.70 -14.75 -16.05
N PRO A 343 4.93 -15.26 -16.23
CA PRO A 343 5.70 -14.98 -17.44
C PRO A 343 4.93 -15.37 -18.70
N GLY A 344 4.85 -14.46 -19.67
CA GLY A 344 4.20 -14.71 -20.97
C GLY A 344 2.68 -14.69 -20.98
N ASP A 345 2.01 -14.30 -19.88
CA ASP A 345 0.57 -14.02 -19.87
C ASP A 345 0.32 -12.52 -19.60
N ASP A 346 -0.05 -11.78 -20.65
CA ASP A 346 -0.35 -10.34 -20.58
C ASP A 346 -1.76 -10.02 -20.09
N ARG A 347 -2.60 -11.04 -19.88
CA ARG A 347 -4.00 -10.81 -19.49
C ARG A 347 -4.15 -10.53 -18.00
N ILE A 348 -3.21 -10.95 -17.15
CA ILE A 348 -3.24 -10.62 -15.72
C ILE A 348 -1.98 -9.86 -15.35
N LEU A 349 -2.13 -8.57 -15.11
CA LEU A 349 -1.06 -7.68 -14.66
C LEU A 349 -1.20 -7.37 -13.17
N LEU A 350 -0.12 -6.96 -12.52
CA LEU A 350 -0.10 -6.53 -11.13
C LEU A 350 0.89 -5.38 -10.93
N ALA A 351 0.65 -4.60 -9.88
CA ALA A 351 1.60 -3.63 -9.37
C ALA A 351 1.66 -3.66 -7.84
N THR A 352 2.88 -3.80 -7.28
CA THR A 352 3.12 -3.95 -5.83
C THR A 352 4.57 -3.57 -5.48
N GLY A 353 4.90 -3.54 -4.19
CA GLY A 353 6.27 -3.34 -3.72
C GLY A 353 6.73 -1.88 -3.73
N PHE A 354 5.82 -0.92 -3.47
CA PHE A 354 6.10 0.51 -3.63
C PHE A 354 6.90 1.13 -2.48
N ALA A 355 7.12 0.42 -1.37
CA ALA A 355 7.96 0.84 -0.26
C ALA A 355 7.67 2.25 0.28
N LYS A 356 6.39 2.55 0.48
CA LYS A 356 5.72 3.76 0.97
C LYS A 356 5.58 4.89 -0.06
N TRP A 357 6.13 4.70 -1.25
CA TRP A 357 6.18 5.71 -2.32
C TRP A 357 5.13 5.45 -3.40
N GLY A 358 3.92 5.05 -2.98
CA GLY A 358 2.83 4.66 -3.87
C GLY A 358 2.25 5.81 -4.70
N LEU A 359 2.34 7.07 -4.26
CA LEU A 359 1.81 8.20 -5.05
C LEU A 359 2.56 8.38 -6.38
N THR A 360 3.89 8.27 -6.36
CA THR A 360 4.71 8.31 -7.58
C THR A 360 4.80 6.95 -8.26
N ASN A 361 5.21 5.89 -7.53
CA ASN A 361 5.41 4.56 -8.12
C ASN A 361 4.11 3.92 -8.58
N GLY A 362 3.00 4.14 -7.86
CA GLY A 362 1.68 3.61 -8.24
C GLY A 362 1.15 4.23 -9.51
N THR A 363 1.28 5.55 -9.66
CA THR A 363 0.94 6.24 -10.92
C THR A 363 1.84 5.79 -12.06
N ALA A 364 3.15 5.70 -11.84
CA ALA A 364 4.07 5.16 -12.84
C ALA A 364 3.69 3.73 -13.24
N ALA A 365 3.36 2.87 -12.27
CA ALA A 365 2.90 1.52 -12.55
C ALA A 365 1.62 1.51 -13.38
N ALA A 366 0.66 2.39 -13.09
CA ALA A 366 -0.56 2.54 -13.87
C ALA A 366 -0.27 2.93 -15.33
N LEU A 367 0.62 3.92 -15.56
CA LEU A 367 1.07 4.31 -16.91
C LEU A 367 1.71 3.14 -17.68
N ALA A 368 2.55 2.36 -17.00
CA ALA A 368 3.21 1.20 -17.61
C ALA A 368 2.23 0.06 -17.94
N MET A 369 1.28 -0.24 -17.03
CA MET A 369 0.29 -1.30 -17.23
C MET A 369 -0.75 -0.92 -18.29
N ALA A 370 -1.32 0.29 -18.22
CA ALA A 370 -2.25 0.78 -19.23
C ALA A 370 -1.58 0.87 -20.60
N GLY A 371 -0.35 1.41 -20.66
CA GLY A 371 0.45 1.43 -21.89
C GLY A 371 0.62 0.03 -22.47
N ARG A 372 0.97 -0.97 -21.66
CA ARG A 372 1.12 -2.36 -22.12
C ARG A 372 -0.19 -2.94 -22.69
N LEU A 373 -1.31 -2.74 -22.00
CA LEU A 373 -2.62 -3.25 -22.44
C LEU A 373 -3.10 -2.57 -23.72
N LEU A 374 -2.75 -1.30 -23.92
CA LEU A 374 -3.08 -0.50 -25.11
C LEU A 374 -2.03 -0.63 -26.24
N GLY A 375 -1.06 -1.55 -26.12
CA GLY A 375 -0.05 -1.80 -27.15
C GLY A 375 1.13 -0.83 -27.19
N GLY A 376 1.24 0.08 -26.21
CA GLY A 376 2.36 1.01 -26.03
C GLY A 376 3.50 0.44 -25.18
N HIS A 377 4.62 1.16 -25.18
CA HIS A 377 5.81 0.82 -24.38
C HIS A 377 6.39 2.06 -23.68
N GLN A 378 6.73 1.90 -22.40
CA GLN A 378 7.41 2.90 -21.59
C GLN A 378 8.90 2.52 -21.45
N PRO A 379 9.85 3.31 -21.97
CA PRO A 379 11.28 2.96 -21.95
C PRO A 379 11.83 2.70 -20.55
N TRP A 380 11.36 3.47 -19.55
CA TRP A 380 11.78 3.34 -18.15
C TRP A 380 11.16 2.14 -17.41
N ALA A 381 10.17 1.45 -18.01
CA ALA A 381 9.44 0.37 -17.31
C ALA A 381 10.20 -0.96 -17.29
N HIS A 382 11.20 -1.17 -18.15
CA HIS A 382 11.91 -2.44 -18.26
C HIS A 382 12.51 -2.92 -16.91
N PRO A 383 13.22 -2.09 -16.13
CA PRO A 383 13.78 -2.52 -14.85
C PRO A 383 12.73 -2.74 -13.74
N LEU A 384 11.49 -2.28 -13.95
CA LEU A 384 10.38 -2.44 -13.00
C LEU A 384 9.52 -3.68 -13.28
N ARG A 385 9.84 -4.43 -14.33
CA ARG A 385 9.11 -5.65 -14.71
C ARG A 385 9.03 -6.64 -13.56
N THR A 386 7.92 -7.37 -13.51
CA THR A 386 7.68 -8.40 -12.51
C THR A 386 8.67 -9.56 -12.55
N TRP A 387 9.22 -9.88 -13.72
CA TRP A 387 10.10 -11.04 -13.91
C TRP A 387 11.44 -10.54 -14.46
N ARG A 388 12.48 -10.57 -13.62
CA ARG A 388 13.78 -9.98 -13.91
C ARG A 388 14.91 -10.99 -13.70
N PRO A 389 15.88 -11.12 -14.63
CA PRO A 389 17.06 -11.94 -14.41
C PRO A 389 17.86 -11.51 -13.16
N SER A 390 17.85 -10.21 -12.83
CA SER A 390 18.52 -9.66 -11.64
C SER A 390 17.93 -10.13 -10.31
N GLU A 391 16.78 -10.82 -10.28
CA GLU A 391 16.28 -11.42 -9.04
C GLU A 391 17.14 -12.57 -8.54
N LEU A 392 17.94 -13.20 -9.41
CA LEU A 392 18.90 -14.22 -8.99
C LEU A 392 19.93 -13.68 -7.99
N THR A 393 20.31 -12.40 -8.08
CA THR A 393 21.21 -11.77 -7.09
C THR A 393 20.49 -11.44 -5.78
N SER A 394 19.17 -11.58 -5.75
CA SER A 394 18.31 -11.32 -4.59
C SER A 394 17.88 -12.58 -3.84
N LEU A 395 18.36 -13.75 -4.25
CA LEU A 395 18.11 -15.04 -3.60
C LEU A 395 18.46 -15.05 -2.10
N PRO A 396 19.55 -14.42 -1.60
CA PRO A 396 19.81 -14.37 -0.16
C PRO A 396 18.74 -13.60 0.61
N SER A 397 18.27 -12.47 0.07
CA SER A 397 17.17 -11.68 0.68
C SER A 397 15.87 -12.49 0.70
N ALA A 398 15.54 -13.17 -0.41
CA ALA A 398 14.39 -14.06 -0.48
C ALA A 398 14.50 -15.21 0.55
N ALA A 399 15.67 -15.86 0.65
CA ALA A 399 15.89 -16.94 1.60
C ALA A 399 15.73 -16.48 3.06
N SER A 400 16.28 -15.32 3.41
CA SER A 400 16.13 -14.74 4.75
C SER A 400 14.67 -14.42 5.10
N LEU A 401 13.91 -13.86 4.14
CA LEU A 401 12.50 -13.56 4.31
C LEU A 401 11.68 -14.84 4.52
N ASN A 402 11.88 -15.85 3.67
CA ASN A 402 11.16 -17.11 3.75
C ASN A 402 11.55 -17.91 5.01
N ALA A 403 12.82 -17.88 5.44
CA ALA A 403 13.24 -18.49 6.70
C ALA A 403 12.53 -17.86 7.91
N ALA A 404 12.41 -16.52 7.93
CA ALA A 404 11.65 -15.82 8.97
C ALA A 404 10.16 -16.21 8.95
N VAL A 405 9.55 -16.35 7.77
CA VAL A 405 8.17 -16.83 7.61
C VAL A 405 8.01 -18.26 8.13
N SER A 406 8.87 -19.20 7.74
CA SER A 406 8.82 -20.60 8.20
C SER A 406 9.00 -20.72 9.71
N TYR A 407 9.97 -20.01 10.29
CA TYR A 407 10.15 -19.97 11.74
C TYR A 407 8.90 -19.45 12.45
N ARG A 408 8.31 -18.36 11.95
CA ARG A 408 7.10 -17.77 12.52
C ARG A 408 5.90 -18.70 12.42
N MET A 409 5.71 -19.37 11.28
CA MET A 409 4.68 -20.38 11.11
C MET A 409 4.82 -21.48 12.16
N ALA A 410 6.00 -22.10 12.28
CA ALA A 410 6.25 -23.15 13.26
C ALA A 410 6.01 -22.68 14.71
N SER A 411 6.63 -21.55 15.10
CA SER A 411 6.51 -20.98 16.45
C SER A 411 5.07 -20.58 16.80
N GLY A 412 4.30 -20.08 15.85
CA GLY A 412 2.89 -19.73 16.02
C GLY A 412 2.03 -20.96 16.32
N TRP A 413 2.19 -22.03 15.53
CA TRP A 413 1.47 -23.29 15.75
C TRP A 413 1.83 -23.94 17.09
N THR A 414 3.11 -23.92 17.49
CA THR A 414 3.52 -24.39 18.82
C THR A 414 2.86 -23.59 19.94
N ARG A 415 2.86 -22.24 19.86
CA ARG A 415 2.19 -21.38 20.85
C ARG A 415 0.68 -21.63 20.91
N LEU A 416 0.02 -21.78 19.76
CA LEU A 416 -1.42 -22.08 19.70
C LEU A 416 -1.75 -23.43 20.35
N ALA A 417 -0.94 -24.47 20.08
CA ALA A 417 -1.10 -25.78 20.71
C ALA A 417 -0.95 -25.70 22.23
N VAL A 418 0.07 -24.99 22.74
CA VAL A 418 0.26 -24.77 24.18
C VAL A 418 -0.91 -24.00 24.80
N ARG A 419 -1.44 -22.98 24.12
CA ARG A 419 -2.61 -22.21 24.60
C ARG A 419 -3.85 -23.09 24.71
N ASN A 420 -4.12 -23.91 23.70
CA ASN A 420 -5.25 -24.84 23.69
C ASN A 420 -5.13 -25.90 24.80
N LEU A 421 -3.93 -26.39 25.08
CA LEU A 421 -3.67 -27.32 26.19
C LEU A 421 -3.90 -26.68 27.57
N ARG A 422 -3.54 -25.40 27.74
CA ARG A 422 -3.60 -24.72 29.05
C ARG A 422 -4.99 -24.18 29.42
N ARG A 423 -5.97 -24.17 28.50
CA ARG A 423 -7.31 -23.55 28.69
C ARG A 423 -7.27 -22.15 29.33
N THR A 424 -6.17 -21.42 29.15
CA THR A 424 -6.00 -20.05 29.66
C THR A 424 -6.97 -19.13 28.93
N ASP A 425 -7.62 -18.24 29.68
CA ASP A 425 -8.69 -17.32 29.25
C ASP A 425 -8.69 -17.06 27.75
N ALA A 426 -9.68 -17.66 27.08
CA ALA A 426 -9.92 -17.40 25.69
C ALA A 426 -10.21 -15.90 25.56
N LYS A 427 -9.34 -15.15 24.84
CA LYS A 427 -9.74 -13.83 24.35
C LYS A 427 -11.14 -13.98 23.72
N PRO A 428 -12.10 -13.08 24.00
CA PRO A 428 -13.53 -13.28 23.76
C PRO A 428 -13.96 -13.32 22.29
N TYR A 429 -13.02 -13.49 21.36
CA TYR A 429 -13.28 -13.41 19.93
C TYR A 429 -13.79 -14.76 19.39
N PRO A 430 -14.95 -14.80 18.71
CA PRO A 430 -15.58 -16.04 18.25
C PRO A 430 -14.94 -16.58 16.96
N VAL A 431 -13.62 -16.43 16.78
CA VAL A 431 -12.90 -16.77 15.55
C VAL A 431 -11.62 -17.55 15.82
N HIS A 432 -11.27 -18.44 14.88
CA HIS A 432 -10.03 -19.20 14.91
C HIS A 432 -8.88 -18.30 14.41
N PRO A 433 -7.82 -18.06 15.20
CA PRO A 433 -6.76 -17.11 14.86
C PRO A 433 -5.74 -17.72 13.87
N VAL A 434 -6.23 -18.30 12.78
CA VAL A 434 -5.43 -18.89 11.71
C VAL A 434 -5.83 -18.23 10.40
N CYS A 435 -4.85 -17.61 9.75
CA CYS A 435 -5.03 -16.90 8.49
C CYS A 435 -5.54 -17.83 7.39
N THR A 436 -6.61 -17.43 6.72
CA THR A 436 -7.23 -18.16 5.59
C THR A 436 -6.46 -18.07 4.27
N HIS A 437 -5.34 -17.34 4.25
CA HIS A 437 -4.41 -17.30 3.12
C HIS A 437 -3.55 -18.56 3.08
N LEU A 438 -2.52 -18.64 3.94
CA LEU A 438 -1.55 -19.74 3.98
C LEU A 438 -1.37 -20.33 5.40
N GLY A 439 -2.38 -20.22 6.26
CA GLY A 439 -2.40 -20.93 7.55
C GLY A 439 -1.48 -20.36 8.64
N GLY A 440 -1.06 -19.10 8.51
CA GLY A 440 -0.28 -18.42 9.55
C GLY A 440 -1.11 -18.13 10.79
N VAL A 441 -0.57 -18.42 11.98
CA VAL A 441 -1.21 -18.03 13.25
C VAL A 441 -1.17 -16.52 13.40
N LEU A 442 -2.32 -15.92 13.68
CA LEU A 442 -2.51 -14.48 13.73
C LEU A 442 -2.07 -13.92 15.09
N GLU A 443 -1.54 -12.69 15.07
CA GLU A 443 -1.28 -11.90 16.25
C GLU A 443 -2.37 -10.85 16.44
N TRP A 444 -2.66 -10.49 17.68
CA TRP A 444 -3.65 -9.46 17.99
C TRP A 444 -2.99 -8.08 17.96
N ASN A 445 -3.53 -7.20 17.14
CA ASN A 445 -3.18 -5.79 17.06
C ASN A 445 -4.07 -5.00 18.02
N ASP A 446 -3.47 -4.50 19.10
CA ASP A 446 -4.16 -3.80 20.18
C ASP A 446 -4.52 -2.35 19.85
N ALA A 447 -3.75 -1.68 18.99
CA ALA A 447 -4.04 -0.33 18.51
C ALA A 447 -5.35 -0.24 17.69
N GLU A 448 -5.64 -1.25 16.88
CA GLU A 448 -6.78 -1.24 15.94
C GLU A 448 -7.83 -2.31 16.22
N SER A 449 -7.63 -3.13 17.26
CA SER A 449 -8.48 -4.27 17.57
C SER A 449 -8.69 -5.20 16.37
N SER A 450 -7.57 -5.58 15.73
CA SER A 450 -7.53 -6.44 14.55
C SER A 450 -6.65 -7.66 14.75
N TRP A 451 -6.79 -8.63 13.86
CA TRP A 451 -5.89 -9.77 13.75
C TRP A 451 -4.95 -9.58 12.56
N ASP A 452 -3.66 -9.61 12.81
CA ASP A 452 -2.62 -9.35 11.83
C ASP A 452 -1.81 -10.63 11.57
N CYS A 453 -1.64 -10.99 10.29
CA CYS A 453 -0.90 -12.17 9.90
C CYS A 453 0.60 -11.86 9.77
N PRO A 454 1.47 -12.46 10.61
CA PRO A 454 2.90 -12.18 10.61
C PRO A 454 3.66 -12.74 9.40
N LEU A 455 2.99 -13.50 8.53
CA LEU A 455 3.63 -14.14 7.38
C LEU A 455 3.61 -13.20 6.17
N HIS A 456 2.42 -12.82 5.71
CA HIS A 456 2.23 -12.09 4.45
C HIS A 456 1.36 -10.83 4.58
N GLY A 457 1.02 -10.42 5.81
CA GLY A 457 0.36 -9.14 6.08
C GLY A 457 -1.15 -9.11 5.89
N SER A 458 -1.84 -10.25 5.78
CA SER A 458 -3.31 -10.25 5.82
C SER A 458 -3.83 -9.72 7.15
N ARG A 459 -4.92 -8.96 7.11
CA ARG A 459 -5.55 -8.40 8.31
C ARG A 459 -7.04 -8.69 8.35
N PHE A 460 -7.54 -8.92 9.56
CA PHE A 460 -8.94 -9.24 9.82
C PHE A 460 -9.46 -8.41 10.99
N ALA A 461 -10.73 -8.01 10.95
CA ALA A 461 -11.39 -7.38 12.08
C ALA A 461 -11.54 -8.39 13.22
N ALA A 462 -11.88 -7.90 14.42
CA ALA A 462 -12.12 -8.74 15.60
C ALA A 462 -13.14 -9.87 15.36
N ASP A 463 -14.12 -9.64 14.48
CA ASP A 463 -15.16 -10.60 14.06
C ASP A 463 -14.71 -11.58 12.95
N GLY A 464 -13.47 -11.45 12.46
CA GLY A 464 -12.90 -12.29 11.41
C GLY A 464 -13.10 -11.80 9.98
N ARG A 465 -13.82 -10.68 9.77
CA ARG A 465 -13.98 -10.10 8.42
C ARG A 465 -12.65 -9.60 7.87
N VAL A 466 -12.38 -9.85 6.59
CA VAL A 466 -11.12 -9.44 5.94
C VAL A 466 -11.05 -7.91 5.83
N LEU A 467 -9.98 -7.33 6.38
CA LEU A 467 -9.65 -5.90 6.26
C LEU A 467 -8.65 -5.63 5.15
N GLU A 468 -7.64 -6.49 5.01
CA GLU A 468 -6.54 -6.32 4.06
C GLU A 468 -5.97 -7.68 3.60
N GLY A 469 -5.57 -7.75 2.33
CA GLY A 469 -5.09 -8.98 1.68
C GLY A 469 -3.67 -9.40 2.09
N PRO A 470 -3.15 -10.52 1.55
CA PRO A 470 -3.68 -11.28 0.41
C PRO A 470 -4.86 -12.20 0.71
N ALA A 471 -5.19 -12.48 1.98
CA ALA A 471 -6.36 -13.27 2.32
C ALA A 471 -7.62 -12.69 1.68
N THR A 472 -8.41 -13.56 1.04
CA THR A 472 -9.69 -13.17 0.45
C THR A 472 -10.87 -13.66 1.28
N ARG A 473 -10.69 -14.62 2.20
CA ARG A 473 -11.77 -15.22 3.01
C ARG A 473 -11.77 -14.76 4.46
N PRO A 474 -12.95 -14.55 5.10
CA PRO A 474 -13.01 -14.27 6.53
C PRO A 474 -12.49 -15.45 7.36
N LEU A 475 -12.09 -15.19 8.61
CA LEU A 475 -11.68 -16.24 9.54
C LEU A 475 -12.83 -17.21 9.85
N HIS A 476 -12.48 -18.46 10.15
CA HIS A 476 -13.45 -19.46 10.59
C HIS A 476 -13.98 -19.12 11.99
N THR A 477 -15.28 -19.25 12.21
CA THR A 477 -15.90 -19.04 13.51
C THR A 477 -15.63 -20.21 14.46
N THR A 478 -15.52 -19.95 15.76
CA THR A 478 -15.33 -20.99 16.80
C THR A 478 -16.63 -21.65 17.25
N ARG A 479 -17.80 -21.14 16.83
CA ARG A 479 -19.09 -21.79 17.04
C ARG A 479 -19.25 -22.98 16.08
N SER A 480 -19.48 -24.16 16.63
CA SER A 480 -20.03 -25.31 15.89
C SER A 480 -21.32 -24.88 15.20
N PRO A 481 -21.63 -25.37 13.98
CA PRO A 481 -22.95 -25.17 13.40
C PRO A 481 -23.99 -25.71 14.40
N GLU A 482 -24.90 -24.84 14.86
CA GLU A 482 -26.02 -25.25 15.69
C GLU A 482 -26.76 -26.38 14.98
N ALA A 483 -26.94 -27.51 15.66
CA ALA A 483 -27.76 -28.60 15.17
C ALA A 483 -29.15 -28.04 14.88
N VAL A 484 -29.52 -28.01 13.60
CA VAL A 484 -30.89 -27.72 13.17
C VAL A 484 -31.80 -28.65 13.97
N PRO A 485 -32.78 -28.14 14.75
CA PRO A 485 -33.72 -29.01 15.43
C PRO A 485 -34.49 -29.76 14.34
N HIS A 486 -34.32 -31.08 14.27
CA HIS A 486 -35.23 -31.92 13.51
C HIS A 486 -36.63 -31.70 14.09
N SER A 487 -37.46 -30.94 13.39
CA SER A 487 -38.89 -30.89 13.63
C SER A 487 -39.42 -32.31 13.50
N GLY A 488 -39.72 -32.93 14.64
CA GLY A 488 -40.34 -34.23 14.72
C GLY A 488 -41.62 -34.25 13.90
N ARG A 489 -41.74 -35.29 13.06
CA ARG A 489 -42.97 -35.62 12.37
C ARG A 489 -44.06 -35.89 13.39
N SER A 490 -45.21 -35.28 13.14
CA SER A 490 -46.54 -35.68 13.60
C SER A 490 -46.76 -37.19 13.46
N GLY A 491 -47.13 -37.83 14.57
CA GLY A 491 -47.97 -39.03 14.59
C GLY A 491 -49.41 -38.62 14.83
#